data_AF-A0A2E8DX12-F1
#
_entry.id   AF-A0A2E8DX12-F1
#
_cell.length_a   1.000
_cell.length_b   1.000
_cell.length_c   1.000
_cell.angle_alpha   90.00
_cell.angle_beta   90.00
_cell.angle_gamma   90.00
#
_symmetry.space_group_name_H-M   'P 1'
#
loop_
_entity.id
_entity.type
_entity.pdbx_description
1 polymer ?
#
loop_
_entity_poly.entity_id
_entity_poly.type
_entity_poly.pdbx_seq_one_letter_code
_entity_poly.pdbx_strand_id
1 'polypeptide(L)'
;MSVKSKLEYIWLDGFEPTQSLRSKTRIEKDFSGKLEDCPMWNFDGSSTEQASGDSSDCLLKPVAIFPDPDRLNGYLVMSEVLNADGTPHETNGRATIEDDDNDFWFGFEQEYFLWNPETELPLGFPAFAYPAPQGPYYCSVGAKNTFGREIVEAHLDQCLDAGLNVEGINAEVATGQWEFQIFAKGAKDAGDQIWVARYLAERNAEKHGIAINWHPKPVKGDWNGSGMHANFSSRAMRETGGESLFKGICEAFGENIERHISVYGADNEQRLTGLHETESIDTFSYGESDRTASIRIPVNTVEDGWKGRLEDRRPASNGDPYKIAAEIIVTTKSV
;
A
#
# COMPACT_ATOMS: atom_id res chain seq x y z
N MET A 1 7.88 12.39 -38.20
CA MET A 1 6.53 12.15 -37.65
C MET A 1 6.58 12.52 -36.18
N SER A 2 5.57 13.19 -35.61
CA SER A 2 5.54 13.51 -34.17
C SER A 2 5.59 12.21 -33.37
N VAL A 3 6.40 12.15 -32.33
CA VAL A 3 6.44 10.97 -31.44
C VAL A 3 5.14 10.96 -30.64
N LYS A 4 4.47 9.80 -30.58
CA LYS A 4 3.26 9.63 -29.77
C LYS A 4 3.62 8.87 -28.49
N SER A 5 3.15 9.41 -27.36
CA SER A 5 3.28 8.81 -26.04
C SER A 5 1.92 8.34 -25.53
N LYS A 6 1.93 7.26 -24.74
CA LYS A 6 0.75 6.70 -24.07
C LYS A 6 0.82 7.07 -22.60
N LEU A 7 -0.13 7.86 -22.11
CA LEU A 7 -0.20 8.26 -20.70
C LEU A 7 -1.34 7.46 -20.07
N GLU A 8 -1.01 6.45 -19.28
CA GLU A 8 -1.97 5.65 -18.51
C GLU A 8 -2.30 6.39 -17.23
N TYR A 9 -3.44 7.06 -17.19
CA TYR A 9 -3.90 7.75 -15.98
C TYR A 9 -4.47 6.72 -15.02
N ILE A 10 -3.96 6.69 -13.80
CA ILE A 10 -4.35 5.77 -12.72
C ILE A 10 -4.98 6.60 -11.60
N TRP A 11 -6.11 6.14 -11.06
CA TRP A 11 -6.81 6.77 -9.94
C TRP A 11 -7.54 5.75 -9.07
N LEU A 12 -7.99 6.18 -7.91
CA LEU A 12 -8.81 5.39 -6.98
C LEU A 12 -10.28 5.71 -7.17
N ASP A 13 -11.12 4.67 -7.24
CA ASP A 13 -12.57 4.82 -7.29
C ASP A 13 -13.19 5.14 -5.92
N GLY A 14 -14.52 5.17 -5.85
CA GLY A 14 -15.30 5.44 -4.64
C GLY A 14 -16.00 4.22 -4.07
N PHE A 15 -15.62 3.00 -4.46
CA PHE A 15 -16.25 1.80 -3.89
C PHE A 15 -15.90 1.65 -2.41
N GLU A 16 -16.91 1.30 -1.62
CA GLU A 16 -16.79 0.99 -0.19
C GLU A 16 -16.96 -0.51 0.05
N PRO A 17 -16.30 -1.08 1.09
CA PRO A 17 -15.49 -0.39 2.09
C PRO A 17 -14.01 -0.21 1.69
N THR A 18 -13.60 -0.67 0.51
CA THR A 18 -12.21 -0.59 0.02
C THR A 18 -12.19 -0.07 -1.42
N GLN A 19 -11.44 1.01 -1.64
CA GLN A 19 -11.25 1.59 -2.97
C GLN A 19 -10.44 0.66 -3.87
N SER A 20 -10.78 0.64 -5.15
CA SER A 20 -10.04 -0.09 -6.19
C SER A 20 -9.35 0.85 -7.16
N LEU A 21 -8.34 0.33 -7.86
CA LEU A 21 -7.62 1.05 -8.90
C LEU A 21 -8.42 1.06 -10.20
N ARG A 22 -8.39 2.20 -10.90
CA ARG A 22 -8.93 2.38 -12.24
C ARG A 22 -7.86 3.00 -13.12
N SER A 23 -7.90 2.71 -14.42
CA SER A 23 -6.99 3.34 -15.36
C SER A 23 -7.57 3.53 -16.76
N LYS A 24 -7.01 4.49 -17.50
CA LYS A 24 -7.25 4.65 -18.95
C LYS A 24 -6.12 5.40 -19.64
N THR A 25 -5.95 5.14 -20.93
CA THR A 25 -4.84 5.71 -21.73
C THR A 25 -5.22 6.97 -22.51
N ARG A 26 -4.46 8.04 -22.33
CA ARG A 26 -4.42 9.22 -23.22
C ARG A 26 -3.28 9.09 -24.22
N ILE A 27 -3.49 9.52 -25.46
CA ILE A 27 -2.41 9.63 -26.45
C ILE A 27 -2.00 11.10 -26.57
N GLU A 28 -0.73 11.38 -26.27
CA GLU A 28 -0.15 12.72 -26.41
C GLU A 28 0.93 12.75 -27.49
N LYS A 29 1.03 13.87 -28.19
CA LYS A 29 2.06 14.09 -29.23
C LYS A 29 3.18 14.94 -28.66
N ASP A 30 4.42 14.56 -28.97
CA ASP A 30 5.62 15.30 -28.59
C ASP A 30 5.69 15.58 -27.08
N PHE A 31 5.17 14.64 -26.28
CA PHE A 31 5.15 14.71 -24.82
C PHE A 31 6.57 14.63 -24.24
N SER A 32 6.89 15.53 -23.31
CA SER A 32 8.24 15.69 -22.75
C SER A 32 8.67 14.58 -21.80
N GLY A 33 7.72 13.80 -21.28
CA GLY A 33 7.95 12.84 -20.20
C GLY A 33 7.92 13.45 -18.79
N LYS A 34 7.48 14.71 -18.64
CA LYS A 34 7.45 15.42 -17.36
C LYS A 34 6.05 15.55 -16.80
N LEU A 35 5.96 15.57 -15.47
CA LEU A 35 4.69 15.69 -14.75
C LEU A 35 3.98 17.01 -15.05
N GLU A 36 4.71 18.14 -15.12
CA GLU A 36 4.12 19.46 -15.37
C GLU A 36 3.45 19.58 -16.75
N ASP A 37 3.83 18.71 -17.68
CA ASP A 37 3.27 18.66 -19.03
C ASP A 37 2.10 17.68 -19.13
N CYS A 38 1.79 16.91 -18.06
CA CYS A 38 0.62 16.05 -18.01
C CYS A 38 -0.65 16.92 -17.94
N PRO A 39 -1.55 16.85 -18.93
CA PRO A 39 -2.78 17.62 -18.89
C PRO A 39 -3.73 17.11 -17.80
N MET A 40 -4.54 18.00 -17.22
CA MET A 40 -5.75 17.57 -16.51
C MET A 40 -6.62 16.70 -17.44
N TRP A 41 -7.32 15.74 -16.86
CA TRP A 41 -8.31 14.94 -17.57
C TRP A 41 -9.57 14.80 -16.73
N ASN A 42 -10.56 14.07 -17.24
CA ASN A 42 -11.83 13.84 -16.59
C ASN A 42 -12.29 12.40 -16.85
N PHE A 43 -13.20 11.89 -16.03
CA PHE A 43 -13.84 10.58 -16.21
C PHE A 43 -15.29 10.63 -15.71
N ASP A 44 -16.05 9.61 -16.08
CA ASP A 44 -17.42 9.42 -15.60
C ASP A 44 -17.41 8.80 -14.21
N GLY A 45 -17.59 9.63 -13.19
CA GLY A 45 -17.65 9.24 -11.78
C GLY A 45 -18.88 8.41 -11.41
N SER A 46 -19.94 8.43 -12.22
CA SER A 46 -21.12 7.59 -11.97
C SER A 46 -20.85 6.10 -12.18
N SER A 47 -19.81 5.77 -12.96
CA SER A 47 -19.36 4.40 -13.19
C SER A 47 -18.35 3.90 -12.14
N THR A 48 -18.03 4.73 -11.14
CA THR A 48 -16.98 4.45 -10.14
C THR A 48 -17.39 4.84 -8.72
N GLU A 49 -18.69 5.02 -8.45
CA GLU A 49 -19.24 5.42 -7.14
C GLU A 49 -18.69 6.78 -6.63
N GLN A 50 -18.46 7.73 -7.54
CA GLN A 50 -17.89 9.05 -7.23
C GLN A 50 -18.76 10.23 -7.65
N ALA A 51 -19.86 9.97 -8.38
CA ALA A 51 -20.79 11.03 -8.75
C ALA A 51 -22.17 10.45 -9.11
N SER A 52 -23.20 11.28 -9.08
CA SER A 52 -24.51 10.91 -9.61
C SER A 52 -24.55 11.05 -11.13
N GLY A 53 -25.42 10.29 -11.80
CA GLY A 53 -25.50 10.28 -13.27
C GLY A 53 -25.94 11.61 -13.91
N ASP A 54 -26.58 12.51 -13.17
CA ASP A 54 -27.00 13.84 -13.63
C ASP A 54 -25.92 14.92 -13.45
N SER A 55 -24.81 14.60 -12.78
CA SER A 55 -23.63 15.46 -12.61
C SER A 55 -22.35 14.62 -12.44
N SER A 56 -22.00 13.83 -13.47
CA SER A 56 -21.07 12.71 -13.31
C SER A 56 -19.58 13.00 -13.55
N ASP A 57 -19.20 14.18 -14.04
CA ASP A 57 -17.80 14.47 -14.34
C ASP A 57 -16.95 14.63 -13.07
N CYS A 58 -15.93 13.78 -12.94
CA CYS A 58 -14.83 13.94 -11.99
C CYS A 58 -13.55 14.28 -12.74
N LEU A 59 -12.65 15.04 -12.12
CA LEU A 59 -11.38 15.44 -12.74
C LEU A 59 -10.22 14.58 -12.23
N LEU A 60 -9.24 14.34 -13.10
CA LEU A 60 -7.97 13.69 -12.81
C LEU A 60 -6.86 14.72 -12.84
N LYS A 61 -6.23 14.93 -11.69
CA LYS A 61 -5.06 15.79 -11.54
C LYS A 61 -3.80 14.94 -11.41
N PRO A 62 -2.90 14.98 -12.41
CA PRO A 62 -1.60 14.31 -12.32
C PRO A 62 -0.82 14.74 -11.08
N VAL A 63 -0.30 13.77 -10.32
CA VAL A 63 0.49 14.02 -9.11
C VAL A 63 1.83 13.30 -9.07
N ALA A 64 1.97 12.19 -9.81
CA ALA A 64 3.23 11.53 -10.04
C ALA A 64 3.25 10.90 -11.44
N ILE A 65 4.45 10.74 -12.01
CA ILE A 65 4.66 10.14 -13.32
C ILE A 65 5.82 9.16 -13.27
N PHE A 66 5.64 8.00 -13.91
CA PHE A 66 6.63 6.94 -13.99
C PHE A 66 6.70 6.43 -15.45
N PRO A 67 7.86 5.99 -15.95
CA PRO A 67 7.92 5.22 -17.19
C PRO A 67 7.03 3.96 -17.08
N ASP A 68 6.30 3.61 -18.14
CA ASP A 68 5.55 2.36 -18.18
C ASP A 68 6.47 1.20 -18.63
N PRO A 69 6.74 0.20 -17.77
CA PRO A 69 7.69 -0.87 -18.08
C PRO A 69 7.19 -1.82 -19.19
N ASP A 70 5.88 -1.91 -19.43
CA ASP A 70 5.33 -2.83 -20.43
C ASP A 70 5.07 -2.17 -21.80
N ARG A 71 5.19 -0.84 -21.91
CA ARG A 71 4.72 -0.10 -23.09
C ARG A 71 5.78 0.84 -23.65
N LEU A 72 6.11 0.64 -24.93
CA LEU A 72 6.96 1.57 -25.71
C LEU A 72 6.38 3.00 -25.68
N ASN A 73 7.19 3.99 -25.30
CA ASN A 73 6.76 5.39 -25.10
C ASN A 73 5.54 5.51 -24.18
N GLY A 74 5.45 4.67 -23.15
CA GLY A 74 4.39 4.67 -22.16
C GLY A 74 4.82 5.35 -20.86
N TYR A 75 3.85 5.97 -20.19
CA TYR A 75 3.99 6.57 -18.87
C TYR A 75 2.79 6.18 -18.01
N LEU A 76 3.03 5.82 -16.76
CA LEU A 76 2.02 5.69 -15.73
C LEU A 76 1.86 7.06 -15.05
N VAL A 77 0.63 7.54 -14.92
CA VAL A 77 0.31 8.86 -14.38
C VAL A 77 -0.63 8.68 -13.18
N MET A 78 -0.06 8.62 -11.98
CA MET A 78 -0.86 8.60 -10.75
C MET A 78 -1.57 9.94 -10.59
N SER A 79 -2.87 9.91 -10.31
CA SER A 79 -3.73 11.09 -10.30
C SER A 79 -4.59 11.19 -9.04
N GLU A 80 -4.73 12.42 -8.54
CA GLU A 80 -5.78 12.79 -7.59
C GLU A 80 -7.13 12.88 -8.30
N VAL A 81 -8.20 12.52 -7.58
CA VAL A 81 -9.58 12.76 -8.01
C VAL A 81 -10.06 14.08 -7.41
N LEU A 82 -10.59 14.95 -8.26
CA LEU A 82 -11.23 16.21 -7.87
C LEU A 82 -12.69 16.22 -8.32
N ASN A 83 -13.51 16.98 -7.62
CA ASN A 83 -14.84 17.39 -8.06
C ASN A 83 -14.75 18.25 -9.33
N ALA A 84 -15.87 18.40 -10.04
CA ALA A 84 -15.96 19.24 -11.24
C ALA A 84 -15.56 20.72 -11.02
N ASP A 85 -15.68 21.21 -9.77
CA ASP A 85 -15.27 22.57 -9.39
C ASP A 85 -13.76 22.70 -9.06
N GLY A 86 -13.01 21.59 -9.11
CA GLY A 86 -11.58 21.52 -8.82
C GLY A 86 -11.22 21.32 -7.35
N THR A 87 -12.20 21.19 -6.45
CA THR A 87 -11.94 20.81 -5.05
C THR A 87 -11.60 19.32 -4.93
N PRO A 88 -10.78 18.89 -3.95
CA PRO A 88 -10.54 17.47 -3.72
C PRO A 88 -11.84 16.69 -3.52
N HIS A 89 -11.99 15.57 -4.23
CA HIS A 89 -13.12 14.67 -4.04
C HIS A 89 -13.04 14.01 -2.64
N GLU A 90 -14.16 13.63 -2.04
CA GLU A 90 -14.16 13.04 -0.68
C GLU A 90 -13.34 11.74 -0.56
N THR A 91 -13.23 11.00 -1.67
CA THR A 91 -12.42 9.78 -1.77
C THR A 91 -10.92 10.04 -1.91
N ASN A 92 -10.49 11.29 -2.01
CA ASN A 92 -9.10 11.67 -2.23
C ASN A 92 -8.31 11.67 -0.91
N GLY A 93 -7.84 10.49 -0.50
CA GLY A 93 -6.98 10.33 0.68
C GLY A 93 -5.65 11.08 0.58
N ARG A 94 -5.11 11.30 -0.62
CA ARG A 94 -3.85 12.05 -0.80
C ARG A 94 -3.95 13.50 -0.34
N ALA A 95 -5.14 14.11 -0.48
CA ALA A 95 -5.40 15.48 -0.06
C ALA A 95 -5.47 15.64 1.47
N THR A 96 -5.59 14.57 2.26
CA THR A 96 -5.65 14.63 3.73
C THR A 96 -4.26 14.68 4.38
N ILE A 97 -3.18 14.56 3.60
CA ILE A 97 -1.81 14.57 4.11
C ILE A 97 -1.35 16.01 4.37
N GLU A 98 -1.22 16.36 5.66
CA GLU A 98 -0.65 17.62 6.16
C GLU A 98 0.86 17.47 6.48
N ASP A 99 1.67 17.38 5.41
CA ASP A 99 3.14 17.24 5.51
C ASP A 99 3.89 18.13 4.51
N ASP A 100 3.65 19.43 4.58
CA ASP A 100 4.19 20.41 3.61
C ASP A 100 5.73 20.52 3.62
N ASP A 101 6.38 20.06 4.70
CA ASP A 101 7.84 20.05 4.83
C ASP A 101 8.49 18.73 4.40
N ASN A 102 7.70 17.72 4.01
CA ASN A 102 8.13 16.36 3.66
C ASN A 102 9.11 15.76 4.68
N ASP A 103 8.89 16.03 5.97
CA ASP A 103 9.82 15.62 7.02
C ASP A 103 9.78 14.11 7.29
N PHE A 104 8.63 13.51 7.04
CA PHE A 104 8.38 12.11 7.33
C PHE A 104 8.92 11.19 6.25
N TRP A 105 9.55 10.10 6.69
CA TRP A 105 9.93 9.00 5.82
C TRP A 105 9.05 7.80 6.15
N PHE A 106 8.60 7.11 5.10
CA PHE A 106 7.73 5.95 5.22
C PHE A 106 8.32 4.75 4.48
N GLY A 107 8.22 3.58 5.11
CA GLY A 107 8.48 2.28 4.50
C GLY A 107 7.26 1.38 4.68
N PHE A 108 6.53 1.07 3.62
CA PHE A 108 5.37 0.20 3.69
C PHE A 108 5.72 -1.22 3.26
N GLU A 109 5.34 -2.19 4.09
CA GLU A 109 5.50 -3.64 3.86
C GLU A 109 4.17 -4.20 3.35
N GLN A 110 3.95 -4.20 2.03
CA GLN A 110 2.67 -4.61 1.44
C GLN A 110 2.59 -6.13 1.29
N GLU A 111 1.78 -6.78 2.12
CA GLU A 111 1.45 -8.20 1.97
C GLU A 111 0.22 -8.41 1.08
N TYR A 112 0.16 -9.53 0.37
CA TYR A 112 -0.99 -9.92 -0.46
C TYR A 112 -0.99 -11.42 -0.76
N PHE A 113 -2.14 -11.94 -1.18
CA PHE A 113 -2.24 -13.30 -1.74
C PHE A 113 -2.35 -13.27 -3.25
N LEU A 114 -1.64 -14.20 -3.90
CA LEU A 114 -1.94 -14.59 -5.28
C LEU A 114 -3.17 -15.50 -5.27
N TRP A 115 -4.22 -15.08 -5.95
CA TRP A 115 -5.55 -15.70 -5.88
C TRP A 115 -5.96 -16.28 -7.22
N ASN A 116 -6.39 -17.54 -7.23
CA ASN A 116 -6.96 -18.16 -8.43
C ASN A 116 -8.48 -17.88 -8.49
N PRO A 117 -8.96 -17.06 -9.45
CA PRO A 117 -10.38 -16.72 -9.56
C PRO A 117 -11.27 -17.90 -9.96
N GLU A 118 -10.73 -18.95 -10.59
CA GLU A 118 -11.52 -20.13 -10.96
C GLU A 118 -11.86 -21.01 -9.75
N THR A 119 -10.92 -21.11 -8.81
CA THR A 119 -11.10 -21.96 -7.62
C THR A 119 -11.51 -21.17 -6.38
N GLU A 120 -11.44 -19.84 -6.42
CA GLU A 120 -11.65 -18.97 -5.26
C GLU A 120 -10.73 -19.37 -4.08
N LEU A 121 -9.45 -19.61 -4.39
CA LEU A 121 -8.45 -20.07 -3.42
C LEU A 121 -7.07 -19.46 -3.71
N PRO A 122 -6.19 -19.34 -2.70
CA PRO A 122 -4.81 -18.92 -2.93
C PRO A 122 -4.03 -19.91 -3.80
N LEU A 123 -3.03 -19.42 -4.53
CA LEU A 123 -2.09 -20.29 -5.21
C LEU A 123 -1.38 -21.22 -4.23
N GLY A 124 -1.31 -22.50 -4.58
CA GLY A 124 -0.78 -23.58 -3.73
C GLY A 124 -1.83 -24.30 -2.88
N PHE A 125 -3.06 -23.79 -2.79
CA PHE A 125 -4.17 -24.55 -2.22
C PHE A 125 -4.69 -25.60 -3.22
N PRO A 126 -4.91 -26.85 -2.79
CA PRO A 126 -5.58 -27.85 -3.60
C PRO A 126 -7.10 -27.61 -3.64
N ALA A 127 -7.75 -27.77 -4.79
CA ALA A 127 -9.16 -27.41 -5.01
C ALA A 127 -10.19 -28.03 -4.05
N PHE A 128 -9.87 -29.14 -3.38
CA PHE A 128 -10.78 -29.84 -2.46
C PHE A 128 -10.12 -30.21 -1.12
N ALA A 129 -9.02 -29.56 -0.75
CA ALA A 129 -8.31 -29.84 0.50
C ALA A 129 -7.56 -28.61 1.01
N TYR A 130 -6.93 -28.73 2.18
CA TYR A 130 -5.96 -27.76 2.67
C TYR A 130 -4.55 -28.19 2.30
N PRO A 131 -3.63 -27.24 2.04
CA PRO A 131 -2.21 -27.56 1.95
C PRO A 131 -1.66 -27.99 3.32
N ALA A 132 -0.39 -28.35 3.38
CA ALA A 132 0.26 -28.65 4.67
C ALA A 132 0.19 -27.42 5.61
N PRO A 133 0.21 -27.59 6.94
CA PRO A 133 0.22 -26.46 7.86
C PRO A 133 1.35 -25.46 7.59
N GLN A 134 1.16 -24.22 8.03
CA GLN A 134 2.15 -23.15 7.90
C GLN A 134 3.49 -23.52 8.57
N GLY A 135 4.57 -22.89 8.08
CA GLY A 135 5.95 -23.19 8.52
C GLY A 135 6.94 -23.34 7.35
N PRO A 136 6.67 -24.19 6.34
CA PRO A 136 7.62 -24.41 5.25
C PRO A 136 7.56 -23.36 4.13
N TYR A 137 6.63 -22.39 4.18
CA TYR A 137 6.34 -21.44 3.11
C TYR A 137 7.12 -20.12 3.19
N TYR A 138 7.28 -19.57 4.40
CA TYR A 138 8.01 -18.32 4.63
C TYR A 138 9.43 -18.40 4.08
N CYS A 139 9.81 -17.43 3.23
CA CYS A 139 11.11 -17.37 2.56
C CYS A 139 11.53 -18.68 1.85
N SER A 140 10.56 -19.47 1.40
CA SER A 140 10.81 -20.80 0.85
C SER A 140 11.46 -20.78 -0.54
N VAL A 141 12.11 -21.90 -0.88
CA VAL A 141 12.57 -22.21 -2.23
C VAL A 141 12.11 -23.62 -2.62
N GLY A 142 11.73 -23.79 -3.88
CA GLY A 142 11.39 -25.08 -4.49
C GLY A 142 9.88 -25.26 -4.69
N ALA A 143 9.53 -25.98 -5.76
CA ALA A 143 8.15 -26.11 -6.25
C ALA A 143 7.17 -26.77 -5.26
N LYS A 144 7.66 -27.36 -4.17
CA LYS A 144 6.82 -27.92 -3.11
C LYS A 144 6.19 -26.83 -2.23
N ASN A 145 6.89 -25.71 -2.04
CA ASN A 145 6.53 -24.71 -1.03
C ASN A 145 6.36 -23.30 -1.62
N THR A 146 6.98 -23.02 -2.77
CA THR A 146 6.97 -21.70 -3.39
C THR A 146 6.04 -21.67 -4.60
N PHE A 147 5.02 -20.82 -4.55
CA PHE A 147 3.99 -20.72 -5.59
C PHE A 147 3.91 -19.30 -6.14
N GLY A 148 3.95 -19.15 -7.46
CA GLY A 148 3.78 -17.85 -8.14
C GLY A 148 5.00 -16.94 -8.16
N ARG A 149 6.21 -17.43 -7.83
CA ARG A 149 7.45 -16.63 -7.83
C ARG A 149 7.68 -15.89 -9.15
N GLU A 150 7.38 -16.50 -10.29
CA GLU A 150 7.51 -15.86 -11.60
C GLU A 150 6.68 -14.57 -11.75
N ILE A 151 5.50 -14.50 -11.13
CA ILE A 151 4.65 -13.31 -11.11
C ILE A 151 5.30 -12.24 -10.22
N VAL A 152 5.86 -12.64 -9.09
CA VAL A 152 6.49 -11.75 -8.10
C VAL A 152 7.80 -11.16 -8.62
N GLU A 153 8.66 -11.97 -9.24
CA GLU A 153 9.92 -11.50 -9.84
C GLU A 153 9.64 -10.54 -11.01
N ALA A 154 8.65 -10.85 -11.86
CA ALA A 154 8.25 -9.95 -12.94
C ALA A 154 7.67 -8.63 -12.43
N HIS A 155 6.90 -8.65 -11.33
CA HIS A 155 6.41 -7.44 -10.68
C HIS A 155 7.55 -6.60 -10.08
N LEU A 156 8.54 -7.25 -9.45
CA LEU A 156 9.74 -6.59 -8.94
C LEU A 156 10.49 -5.88 -10.08
N ASP A 157 10.76 -6.57 -11.18
CA ASP A 157 11.43 -5.98 -12.36
C ASP A 157 10.64 -4.79 -12.90
N GLN A 158 9.31 -4.90 -13.01
CA GLN A 158 8.45 -3.80 -13.46
C GLN A 158 8.51 -2.59 -12.53
N CYS A 159 8.52 -2.80 -11.21
CA CYS A 159 8.64 -1.71 -10.25
C CYS A 159 9.99 -1.01 -10.38
N LEU A 160 11.09 -1.77 -10.52
CA LEU A 160 12.44 -1.23 -10.70
C LEU A 160 12.57 -0.45 -12.02
N ASP A 161 12.03 -0.99 -13.12
CA ASP A 161 12.04 -0.34 -14.44
C ASP A 161 11.17 0.93 -14.48
N ALA A 162 10.08 0.97 -13.70
CA ALA A 162 9.28 2.16 -13.49
C ALA A 162 9.96 3.20 -12.57
N GLY A 163 11.07 2.83 -11.91
CA GLY A 163 11.80 3.69 -11.00
C GLY A 163 11.19 3.82 -9.61
N LEU A 164 10.33 2.87 -9.20
CA LEU A 164 9.83 2.80 -7.83
C LEU A 164 10.97 2.35 -6.89
N ASN A 165 11.01 2.89 -5.68
CA ASN A 165 12.02 2.58 -4.68
C ASN A 165 11.63 1.36 -3.84
N VAL A 166 11.57 0.20 -4.50
CA VAL A 166 11.35 -1.11 -3.86
C VAL A 166 12.63 -1.55 -3.14
N GLU A 167 12.52 -1.88 -1.85
CA GLU A 167 13.64 -2.30 -1.02
C GLU A 167 13.79 -3.83 -0.93
N GLY A 168 12.73 -4.58 -1.23
CA GLY A 168 12.76 -6.03 -1.21
C GLY A 168 11.43 -6.70 -1.51
N ILE A 169 11.49 -8.03 -1.51
CA ILE A 169 10.35 -8.95 -1.59
C ILE A 169 10.62 -10.19 -0.73
N ASN A 170 9.58 -10.85 -0.25
CA ASN A 170 9.68 -12.17 0.38
C ASN A 170 8.40 -13.00 0.18
N ALA A 171 8.56 -14.33 0.22
CA ALA A 171 7.42 -15.23 0.38
C ALA A 171 6.97 -15.18 1.84
N GLU A 172 5.67 -15.00 2.07
CA GLU A 172 5.11 -14.86 3.41
C GLU A 172 4.74 -16.20 4.05
N VAL A 173 4.23 -16.15 5.28
CA VAL A 173 3.98 -17.34 6.12
C VAL A 173 2.95 -18.30 5.52
N ALA A 174 1.90 -17.79 4.86
CA ALA A 174 0.89 -18.63 4.21
C ALA A 174 1.28 -18.97 2.77
N THR A 175 0.85 -20.14 2.29
CA THR A 175 1.09 -20.51 0.88
C THR A 175 0.37 -19.56 -0.08
N GLY A 176 1.10 -19.10 -1.10
CA GLY A 176 0.59 -18.12 -2.06
C GLY A 176 0.57 -16.68 -1.55
N GLN A 177 1.01 -16.43 -0.31
CA GLN A 177 1.18 -15.09 0.24
C GLN A 177 2.58 -14.55 -0.05
N TRP A 178 2.66 -13.27 -0.38
CA TRP A 178 3.89 -12.57 -0.71
C TRP A 178 3.88 -11.15 -0.16
N GLU A 179 5.07 -10.56 -0.07
CA GLU A 179 5.27 -9.18 0.36
C GLU A 179 6.23 -8.45 -0.58
N PHE A 180 6.00 -7.15 -0.78
CA PHE A 180 7.00 -6.22 -1.29
C PHE A 180 7.11 -5.00 -0.38
N GLN A 181 8.30 -4.40 -0.30
CA GLN A 181 8.54 -3.23 0.54
C GLN A 181 8.91 -2.01 -0.29
N ILE A 182 8.28 -0.85 -0.03
CA ILE A 182 8.62 0.43 -0.67
C ILE A 182 8.95 1.47 0.38
N PHE A 183 10.08 2.14 0.19
CA PHE A 183 10.49 3.30 0.98
C PHE A 183 10.39 4.59 0.18
N ALA A 184 9.90 5.65 0.80
CA ALA A 184 9.91 6.99 0.23
C ALA A 184 10.10 8.08 1.29
N LYS A 185 10.61 9.22 0.82
CA LYS A 185 10.75 10.44 1.62
C LYS A 185 9.56 11.35 1.31
N GLY A 186 8.69 11.55 2.29
CA GLY A 186 7.42 12.23 2.15
C GLY A 186 6.25 11.25 2.02
N ALA A 187 5.17 11.51 2.75
CA ALA A 187 3.98 10.66 2.76
C ALA A 187 3.27 10.58 1.41
N LYS A 188 3.23 11.69 0.66
CA LYS A 188 2.61 11.73 -0.68
C LYS A 188 3.34 10.81 -1.66
N ASP A 189 4.67 10.88 -1.70
CA ASP A 189 5.49 10.01 -2.55
C ASP A 189 5.38 8.54 -2.14
N ALA A 190 5.36 8.24 -0.84
CA ALA A 190 5.16 6.88 -0.34
C ALA A 190 3.83 6.27 -0.81
N GLY A 191 2.73 7.02 -0.69
CA GLY A 191 1.43 6.58 -1.17
C GLY A 191 1.36 6.48 -2.69
N ASP A 192 1.93 7.46 -3.42
CA ASP A 192 2.00 7.46 -4.89
C ASP A 192 2.70 6.19 -5.40
N GLN A 193 3.83 5.81 -4.81
CA GLN A 193 4.58 4.62 -5.20
C GLN A 193 3.90 3.31 -4.81
N ILE A 194 3.29 3.22 -3.61
CA ILE A 194 2.52 2.01 -3.22
C ILE A 194 1.35 1.78 -4.17
N TRP A 195 0.58 2.80 -4.52
CA TRP A 195 -0.55 2.64 -5.43
C TRP A 195 -0.13 2.25 -6.85
N VAL A 196 0.96 2.82 -7.36
CA VAL A 196 1.52 2.41 -8.66
C VAL A 196 2.08 0.99 -8.61
N ALA A 197 2.71 0.58 -7.50
CA ALA A 197 3.16 -0.79 -7.32
C ALA A 197 1.98 -1.79 -7.26
N ARG A 198 0.89 -1.46 -6.56
CA ARG A 198 -0.36 -2.25 -6.55
C ARG A 198 -0.95 -2.37 -7.95
N TYR A 199 -0.98 -1.28 -8.72
CA TYR A 199 -1.44 -1.28 -10.11
C TYR A 199 -0.60 -2.21 -10.99
N LEU A 200 0.73 -2.14 -10.88
CA LEU A 200 1.63 -3.03 -11.60
C LEU A 200 1.44 -4.49 -11.18
N ALA A 201 1.21 -4.77 -9.90
CA ALA A 201 0.95 -6.13 -9.41
C ALA A 201 -0.31 -6.72 -10.04
N GLU A 202 -1.42 -5.99 -10.02
CA GLU A 202 -2.68 -6.42 -10.66
C GLU A 202 -2.52 -6.59 -12.17
N ARG A 203 -1.99 -5.59 -12.87
CA ARG A 203 -1.77 -5.63 -14.32
C ARG A 203 -0.83 -6.77 -14.73
N ASN A 204 0.15 -7.11 -13.90
CA ASN A 204 1.04 -8.23 -14.16
C ASN A 204 0.31 -9.57 -13.97
N ALA A 205 -0.42 -9.73 -12.87
CA ALA A 205 -1.13 -10.96 -12.55
C ALA A 205 -2.24 -11.31 -13.57
N GLU A 206 -2.85 -10.30 -14.20
CA GLU A 206 -3.78 -10.47 -15.34
C GLU A 206 -3.21 -11.38 -16.44
N LYS A 207 -1.90 -11.27 -16.73
CA LYS A 207 -1.23 -12.07 -17.78
C LYS A 207 -1.24 -13.58 -17.48
N HIS A 208 -1.46 -13.94 -16.22
CA HIS A 208 -1.48 -15.30 -15.71
C HIS A 208 -2.89 -15.78 -15.33
N GLY A 209 -3.92 -14.95 -15.51
CA GLY A 209 -5.28 -15.25 -15.03
C GLY A 209 -5.38 -15.30 -13.50
N ILE A 210 -4.45 -14.66 -12.80
CA ILE A 210 -4.38 -14.62 -11.34
C ILE A 210 -4.81 -13.23 -10.87
N ALA A 211 -5.56 -13.18 -9.78
CA ALA A 211 -5.91 -11.94 -9.10
C ALA A 211 -4.96 -11.66 -7.93
N ILE A 212 -4.77 -10.39 -7.61
CA ILE A 212 -4.15 -10.00 -6.34
C ILE A 212 -5.27 -9.81 -5.32
N ASN A 213 -5.17 -10.51 -4.18
CA ASN A 213 -6.14 -10.38 -3.10
C ASN A 213 -5.53 -9.57 -1.96
N TRP A 214 -6.05 -8.35 -1.80
CA TRP A 214 -5.64 -7.39 -0.77
C TRP A 214 -6.40 -7.55 0.56
N HIS A 215 -7.39 -8.44 0.65
CA HIS A 215 -8.20 -8.58 1.86
C HIS A 215 -7.33 -9.02 3.05
N PRO A 216 -7.48 -8.45 4.26
CA PRO A 216 -6.56 -8.69 5.38
C PRO A 216 -6.67 -10.08 6.00
N LYS A 217 -7.78 -10.79 5.79
CA LYS A 217 -7.95 -12.20 6.21
C LYS A 217 -8.74 -13.02 5.19
N PRO A 218 -8.15 -13.32 4.01
CA PRO A 218 -8.88 -13.94 2.90
C PRO A 218 -9.15 -15.42 3.17
N VAL A 219 -8.24 -16.11 3.88
CA VAL A 219 -8.42 -17.50 4.31
C VAL A 219 -8.78 -17.53 5.80
N LYS A 220 -9.90 -18.17 6.15
CA LYS A 220 -10.33 -18.35 7.55
C LYS A 220 -9.59 -19.51 8.22
N GLY A 221 -9.51 -19.46 9.55
CA GLY A 221 -8.85 -20.49 10.36
C GLY A 221 -7.37 -20.18 10.62
N ASP A 222 -6.56 -21.24 10.75
CA ASP A 222 -5.15 -21.22 11.18
C ASP A 222 -4.20 -20.84 10.03
N TRP A 223 -4.48 -19.70 9.39
CA TRP A 223 -3.71 -19.13 8.29
C TRP A 223 -3.42 -17.66 8.58
N ASN A 224 -2.23 -17.17 8.24
CA ASN A 224 -1.87 -15.77 8.43
C ASN A 224 -2.82 -14.84 7.64
N GLY A 225 -3.06 -13.65 8.20
CA GLY A 225 -3.68 -12.57 7.45
C GLY A 225 -2.63 -11.77 6.68
N SER A 226 -3.08 -10.73 5.97
CA SER A 226 -2.22 -9.82 5.21
C SER A 226 -2.24 -8.41 5.80
N GLY A 227 -1.06 -7.90 6.14
CA GLY A 227 -0.83 -6.55 6.66
C GLY A 227 -0.32 -5.56 5.61
N MET A 228 -0.25 -4.29 6.01
CA MET A 228 0.62 -3.30 5.38
C MET A 228 1.40 -2.57 6.45
N HIS A 229 2.41 -3.23 7.07
CA HIS A 229 3.12 -2.60 8.18
C HIS A 229 3.73 -1.26 7.72
N ALA A 230 3.55 -0.24 8.55
CA ALA A 230 3.98 1.12 8.26
C ALA A 230 5.19 1.46 9.13
N ASN A 231 6.36 1.42 8.52
CA ASN A 231 7.59 1.93 9.10
C ASN A 231 7.61 3.45 8.92
N PHE A 232 7.81 4.22 9.98
CA PHE A 232 7.81 5.69 9.89
C PHE A 232 8.85 6.36 10.79
N SER A 233 9.30 7.54 10.35
CA SER A 233 10.16 8.41 11.15
C SER A 233 10.01 9.88 10.75
N SER A 234 10.11 10.80 11.72
CA SER A 234 10.34 12.23 11.50
C SER A 234 11.82 12.58 11.65
N ARG A 235 12.24 13.80 11.29
CA ARG A 235 13.62 14.26 11.56
C ARG A 235 13.96 14.24 13.03
N ALA A 236 13.02 14.60 13.91
CA ALA A 236 13.23 14.54 15.35
C ALA A 236 13.59 13.10 15.80
N MET A 237 12.92 12.08 15.26
CA MET A 237 13.20 10.67 15.56
C MET A 237 14.55 10.20 15.01
N ARG A 238 14.97 10.70 13.83
CA ARG A 238 16.23 10.30 13.18
C ARG A 238 17.46 11.02 13.74
N GLU A 239 17.34 12.30 14.07
CA GLU A 239 18.48 13.16 14.40
C GLU A 239 18.64 13.38 15.91
N THR A 240 17.57 13.81 16.58
CA THR A 240 17.57 14.07 18.03
C THR A 240 17.43 12.75 18.79
N GLY A 241 16.39 11.98 18.48
CA GLY A 241 16.06 10.73 19.15
C GLY A 241 15.69 10.89 20.62
N GLY A 242 15.78 9.78 21.34
CA GLY A 242 15.59 9.69 22.79
C GLY A 242 14.41 8.81 23.17
N GLU A 243 14.61 7.98 24.20
CA GLU A 243 13.61 7.03 24.69
C GLU A 243 12.26 7.70 25.00
N SER A 244 12.29 8.86 25.65
CA SER A 244 11.07 9.62 25.97
C SER A 244 10.31 10.08 24.74
N LEU A 245 10.99 10.43 23.65
CA LEU A 245 10.33 10.82 22.39
C LEU A 245 9.61 9.62 21.78
N PHE A 246 10.31 8.48 21.63
CA PHE A 246 9.73 7.27 21.04
C PHE A 246 8.57 6.73 21.87
N LYS A 247 8.73 6.65 23.20
CA LYS A 247 7.65 6.21 24.10
C LYS A 247 6.48 7.19 24.11
N GLY A 248 6.73 8.49 24.10
CA GLY A 248 5.69 9.51 23.99
C GLY A 248 4.87 9.40 22.71
N ILE A 249 5.53 9.14 21.56
CA ILE A 249 4.84 8.85 20.29
C ILE A 249 3.98 7.59 20.44
N CYS A 250 4.52 6.49 20.96
CA CYS A 250 3.73 5.27 21.16
C CYS A 250 2.52 5.48 22.10
N GLU A 251 2.68 6.26 23.17
CA GLU A 251 1.61 6.62 24.10
C GLU A 251 0.51 7.44 23.39
N ALA A 252 0.89 8.44 22.60
CA ALA A 252 -0.06 9.23 21.81
C ALA A 252 -0.84 8.37 20.80
N PHE A 253 -0.20 7.37 20.20
CA PHE A 253 -0.90 6.38 19.35
C PHE A 253 -1.92 5.54 20.12
N GLY A 254 -1.61 5.18 21.38
CA GLY A 254 -2.53 4.47 22.27
C GLY A 254 -3.72 5.31 22.73
N GLU A 255 -3.60 6.64 22.72
CA GLU A 255 -4.71 7.56 23.01
C GLU A 255 -5.63 7.80 21.80
N ASN A 256 -5.18 7.46 20.59
CA ASN A 256 -5.88 7.77 19.33
C ASN A 256 -6.29 6.51 18.54
N ILE A 257 -6.48 5.37 19.21
CA ILE A 257 -6.74 4.06 18.57
C ILE A 257 -7.87 4.10 17.54
N GLU A 258 -9.04 4.62 17.93
CA GLU A 258 -10.23 4.67 17.06
C GLU A 258 -9.96 5.45 15.77
N ARG A 259 -9.25 6.59 15.88
CA ARG A 259 -8.89 7.43 14.73
C ARG A 259 -8.02 6.67 13.74
N HIS A 260 -6.98 5.99 14.23
CA HIS A 260 -6.11 5.16 13.40
C HIS A 260 -6.87 3.97 12.79
N ILE A 261 -7.55 3.16 13.61
CA ILE A 261 -8.26 1.96 13.14
C ILE A 261 -9.33 2.29 12.10
N SER A 262 -9.98 3.47 12.18
CA SER A 262 -10.99 3.89 11.21
C SER A 262 -10.47 4.02 9.77
N VAL A 263 -9.16 4.21 9.57
CA VAL A 263 -8.53 4.31 8.25
C VAL A 263 -7.55 3.17 7.94
N TYR A 264 -7.38 2.22 8.85
CA TYR A 264 -6.40 1.12 8.73
C TYR A 264 -6.89 -0.07 7.91
N GLY A 265 -7.88 0.16 7.04
CA GLY A 265 -8.44 -0.82 6.10
C GLY A 265 -9.65 -1.57 6.65
N ALA A 266 -10.55 -1.95 5.74
CA ALA A 266 -11.78 -2.66 6.07
C ALA A 266 -11.50 -4.10 6.50
N ASP A 267 -12.38 -4.67 7.33
CA ASP A 267 -12.34 -6.07 7.79
C ASP A 267 -11.11 -6.42 8.64
N ASN A 268 -10.41 -5.41 9.17
CA ASN A 268 -9.16 -5.58 9.88
C ASN A 268 -9.33 -6.31 11.22
N GLU A 269 -10.53 -6.29 11.82
CA GLU A 269 -10.89 -7.07 13.00
C GLU A 269 -10.78 -8.58 12.78
N GLN A 270 -10.86 -9.04 11.52
CA GLN A 270 -10.71 -10.44 11.17
C GLN A 270 -9.23 -10.87 11.14
N ARG A 271 -8.31 -9.90 11.06
CA ARG A 271 -6.87 -10.09 11.09
C ARG A 271 -6.31 -9.85 12.49
N LEU A 272 -6.58 -8.68 13.07
CA LEU A 272 -6.10 -8.22 14.38
C LEU A 272 -6.85 -8.91 15.52
N THR A 273 -6.44 -10.14 15.82
CA THR A 273 -7.14 -11.04 16.74
C THR A 273 -6.32 -11.44 17.97
N GLY A 274 -5.07 -10.97 18.07
CA GLY A 274 -4.09 -11.47 19.06
C GLY A 274 -3.41 -12.79 18.65
N LEU A 275 -3.79 -13.36 17.50
CA LEU A 275 -3.20 -14.58 16.93
C LEU A 275 -2.34 -14.24 15.70
N HIS A 276 -1.46 -15.15 15.30
CA HIS A 276 -0.66 -15.04 14.07
C HIS A 276 0.18 -13.75 13.96
N GLU A 277 0.94 -13.41 15.00
CA GLU A 277 1.81 -12.22 15.03
C GLU A 277 1.05 -10.88 14.88
N THR A 278 -0.20 -10.83 15.37
CA THR A 278 -0.99 -9.60 15.46
C THR A 278 -1.42 -9.33 16.88
N GLU A 279 -1.64 -8.06 17.22
CA GLU A 279 -2.35 -7.66 18.43
C GLU A 279 -3.87 -7.71 18.18
N SER A 280 -4.68 -7.81 19.24
CA SER A 280 -6.13 -7.67 19.11
C SER A 280 -6.53 -6.24 18.78
N ILE A 281 -7.53 -6.04 17.91
CA ILE A 281 -8.01 -4.72 17.49
C ILE A 281 -8.50 -3.84 18.66
N ASP A 282 -8.97 -4.47 19.74
CA ASP A 282 -9.51 -3.80 20.93
C ASP A 282 -8.43 -3.40 21.95
N THR A 283 -7.17 -3.74 21.68
CA THR A 283 -6.04 -3.52 22.59
C THR A 283 -4.93 -2.77 21.90
N PHE A 284 -4.19 -1.98 22.67
CA PHE A 284 -3.00 -1.32 22.18
C PHE A 284 -1.81 -1.62 23.07
N SER A 285 -0.69 -1.93 22.44
CA SER A 285 0.57 -2.28 23.08
C SER A 285 1.73 -1.82 22.21
N TYR A 286 2.87 -1.53 22.84
CA TYR A 286 4.10 -1.30 22.11
C TYR A 286 5.26 -1.98 22.84
N GLY A 287 6.26 -2.43 22.08
CA GLY A 287 7.34 -3.21 22.64
C GLY A 287 8.62 -3.17 21.81
N GLU A 288 9.75 -3.29 22.50
CA GLU A 288 11.06 -3.46 21.88
C GLU A 288 11.14 -4.86 21.25
N SER A 289 11.38 -4.93 19.94
CA SER A 289 11.46 -6.18 19.17
C SER A 289 10.22 -7.10 19.27
N ASP A 290 9.09 -6.59 19.76
CA ASP A 290 7.87 -7.37 19.93
C ASP A 290 7.02 -7.36 18.66
N ARG A 291 6.94 -8.52 17.99
CA ARG A 291 6.14 -8.71 16.77
C ARG A 291 4.64 -8.87 17.07
N THR A 292 4.26 -9.10 18.31
CA THR A 292 2.86 -9.25 18.72
C THR A 292 2.23 -7.93 19.16
N ALA A 293 3.04 -6.88 19.36
CA ALA A 293 2.57 -5.57 19.76
C ALA A 293 1.91 -4.79 18.60
N SER A 294 1.07 -3.80 18.93
CA SER A 294 0.51 -2.88 17.92
C SER A 294 1.60 -2.04 17.24
N ILE A 295 2.52 -1.48 18.04
CA ILE A 295 3.70 -0.76 17.54
C ILE A 295 4.97 -1.48 18.00
N ARG A 296 5.81 -1.85 17.04
CA ARG A 296 7.12 -2.41 17.32
C ARG A 296 8.16 -1.30 17.31
N ILE A 297 8.99 -1.27 18.35
CA ILE A 297 10.25 -0.50 18.37
C ILE A 297 11.34 -1.43 17.85
N PRO A 298 11.90 -1.21 16.66
CA PRO A 298 12.93 -2.08 16.09
C PRO A 298 14.18 -2.13 16.96
N VAL A 299 14.86 -3.28 16.96
CA VAL A 299 16.11 -3.47 17.73
C VAL A 299 17.15 -2.40 17.39
N ASN A 300 17.33 -2.11 16.10
CA ASN A 300 18.28 -1.09 15.63
C ASN A 300 17.94 0.30 16.17
N THR A 301 16.66 0.64 16.37
CA THR A 301 16.28 1.93 16.96
C THR A 301 16.84 2.08 18.37
N VAL A 302 16.81 1.01 19.16
CA VAL A 302 17.35 0.99 20.53
C VAL A 302 18.89 0.96 20.51
N GLU A 303 19.48 0.10 19.67
CA GLU A 303 20.93 -0.04 19.53
C GLU A 303 21.61 1.24 19.03
N ASP A 304 20.94 2.01 18.17
CA ASP A 304 21.40 3.30 17.66
C ASP A 304 21.14 4.48 18.64
N GLY A 305 20.82 4.17 19.90
CA GLY A 305 20.63 5.16 20.96
C GLY A 305 19.28 5.86 20.89
N TRP A 306 18.20 5.10 20.65
CA TRP A 306 16.84 5.60 20.46
C TRP A 306 16.73 6.58 19.30
N LYS A 307 17.25 6.18 18.14
CA LYS A 307 17.20 6.93 16.88
C LYS A 307 16.77 6.03 15.74
N GLY A 308 15.97 6.56 14.83
CA GLY A 308 15.52 5.82 13.67
C GLY A 308 14.00 5.87 13.52
N ARG A 309 13.35 4.71 13.57
CA ARG A 309 11.95 4.53 13.16
C ARG A 309 11.12 3.73 14.16
N LEU A 310 9.81 3.86 14.03
CA LEU A 310 8.81 2.95 14.59
C LEU A 310 8.19 2.12 13.47
N GLU A 311 7.57 1.00 13.83
CA GLU A 311 6.76 0.18 12.93
C GLU A 311 5.35 0.02 13.51
N ASP A 312 4.35 0.59 12.83
CA ASP A 312 2.95 0.33 13.13
C ASP A 312 2.48 -0.91 12.37
N ARG A 313 2.10 -1.97 13.09
CA ARG A 313 1.75 -3.27 12.54
C ARG A 313 0.24 -3.44 12.31
N ARG A 314 -0.54 -2.43 12.71
CA ARG A 314 -2.00 -2.45 12.66
C ARG A 314 -2.60 -2.14 11.29
N PRO A 315 -1.97 -1.47 10.31
CA PRO A 315 -2.61 -1.27 9.01
C PRO A 315 -2.82 -2.60 8.27
N ALA A 316 -4.01 -2.79 7.71
CA ALA A 316 -4.35 -3.92 6.86
C ALA A 316 -3.74 -3.80 5.45
N SER A 317 -3.59 -4.92 4.76
CA SER A 317 -3.11 -4.98 3.37
C SER A 317 -3.98 -4.20 2.37
N ASN A 318 -5.28 -4.02 2.64
CA ASN A 318 -6.20 -3.22 1.81
C ASN A 318 -6.30 -1.74 2.25
N GLY A 319 -5.52 -1.31 3.25
CA GLY A 319 -5.56 0.07 3.72
C GLY A 319 -5.09 1.06 2.65
N ASP A 320 -5.60 2.29 2.70
CA ASP A 320 -5.13 3.39 1.85
C ASP A 320 -3.86 4.00 2.46
N PRO A 321 -2.67 3.82 1.84
CA PRO A 321 -1.41 4.34 2.38
C PRO A 321 -1.44 5.85 2.59
N TYR A 322 -2.24 6.62 1.84
CA TYR A 322 -2.36 8.07 2.06
C TYR A 322 -3.04 8.38 3.39
N LYS A 323 -4.20 7.76 3.66
CA LYS A 323 -4.97 7.98 4.90
C LYS A 323 -4.20 7.47 6.12
N ILE A 324 -3.55 6.32 5.99
CA ILE A 324 -2.69 5.76 7.05
C ILE A 324 -1.55 6.72 7.37
N ALA A 325 -0.82 7.20 6.35
CA ALA A 325 0.29 8.13 6.57
C ALA A 325 -0.17 9.46 7.18
N ALA A 326 -1.32 9.99 6.74
CA ALA A 326 -1.90 11.21 7.29
C ALA A 326 -2.14 11.10 8.80
N GLU A 327 -2.77 10.02 9.25
CA GLU A 327 -3.02 9.79 10.68
C GLU A 327 -1.74 9.57 11.50
N ILE A 328 -0.76 8.84 10.93
CA ILE A 328 0.56 8.67 11.55
C ILE A 328 1.25 10.03 11.76
N ILE A 329 1.21 10.91 10.76
CA ILE A 329 1.81 12.24 10.83
C ILE A 329 1.14 13.08 11.91
N VAL A 330 -0.19 13.15 11.92
CA VAL A 330 -0.96 13.95 12.89
C VAL A 330 -0.63 13.52 14.31
N THR A 331 -0.65 12.23 14.60
CA THR A 331 -0.34 11.71 15.95
C THR A 331 1.14 11.90 16.31
N THR A 332 2.06 11.70 15.37
CA THR A 332 3.49 11.85 15.66
C THR A 332 3.86 13.32 15.93
N LYS A 333 3.24 14.27 15.23
CA LYS A 333 3.48 15.72 15.41
C LYS A 333 2.87 16.28 16.71
N SER A 334 2.02 15.52 17.43
CA SER A 334 1.44 15.99 18.69
C SER A 334 2.37 15.83 19.90
N VAL A 335 3.53 15.21 19.73
CA VAL A 335 4.55 14.94 20.77
C VAL A 335 5.77 15.82 20.55
#